data_AF-A0A2M7W9G4-F1
#
_entry.id   AF-A0A2M7W9G4-F1
#
_cell.length_a   1.000
_cell.length_b   1.000
_cell.length_c   1.000
_cell.angle_alpha   90.00
_cell.angle_beta   90.00
_cell.angle_gamma   90.00
#
_symmetry.space_group_name_H-M   'P 1'
#
loop_
_entity.id
_entity.type
_entity.pdbx_description
1 polymer ?
#
loop_
_entity_poly.entity_id
_entity_poly.type
_entity_poly.pdbx_seq_one_letter_code
_entity_poly.pdbx_strand_id
1 'polypeptide(L)'
;MIPNPMLDELVKGIAAGFDRLGDTRDEIERRIRQIVTLKLSEFDVVTREELEVQQALLAQATRRIAELEKRLKALEEGGSQA
;
A
#
# COMPACT_ATOMS: atom_id res chain seq x y z
N MET A 1 -17.11 15.22 3.73
CA MET A 1 -16.83 14.05 2.87
C MET A 1 -15.59 14.38 2.07
N ILE A 2 -14.48 13.63 2.23
CA ILE A 2 -13.27 13.90 1.46
C ILE A 2 -13.54 13.42 0.03
N PRO A 3 -13.45 14.27 -1.00
CA PRO A 3 -13.59 13.81 -2.38
C PRO A 3 -12.47 12.82 -2.68
N ASN A 4 -12.83 11.58 -3.01
CA ASN A 4 -11.89 10.56 -3.43
C ASN A 4 -11.99 10.45 -4.96
N PRO A 5 -11.09 11.11 -5.72
CA PRO A 5 -11.16 11.17 -7.17
C PRO A 5 -11.11 9.79 -7.84
N MET A 6 -10.64 8.76 -7.13
CA MET A 6 -10.61 7.39 -7.63
C MET A 6 -11.97 6.67 -7.55
N LEU A 7 -12.79 6.98 -6.54
CA LEU A 7 -14.18 6.48 -6.49
C LEU A 7 -15.00 7.10 -7.61
N ASP A 8 -14.76 8.39 -7.90
CA ASP A 8 -15.42 9.10 -8.98
C ASP A 8 -15.05 8.51 -10.35
N GLU A 9 -13.81 8.05 -10.53
CA GLU A 9 -13.35 7.42 -11.77
C GLU A 9 -13.91 5.99 -11.95
N LEU A 10 -14.03 5.22 -10.86
CA LEU A 10 -14.71 3.93 -10.87
C LEU A 10 -16.20 4.07 -11.24
N VAL A 11 -16.88 5.04 -10.63
CA VAL A 11 -18.28 5.37 -10.93
C VAL A 11 -18.44 5.79 -12.39
N LYS A 12 -17.52 6.61 -12.92
CA LYS A 12 -17.50 6.99 -14.34
C LYS A 12 -17.27 5.79 -15.27
N GLY A 13 -16.37 4.87 -14.93
CA GLY A 13 -16.11 3.67 -15.72
C GLY A 13 -17.30 2.72 -15.79
N ILE A 14 -18.02 2.57 -14.68
CA ILE A 14 -19.27 1.81 -14.60
C ILE A 14 -20.37 2.52 -15.41
N ALA A 15 -20.56 3.83 -15.24
CA ALA A 15 -21.55 4.60 -15.98
C ALA A 15 -21.31 4.59 -17.50
N ALA A 16 -20.06 4.71 -17.93
CA ALA A 16 -19.68 4.65 -19.34
C ALA A 16 -19.97 3.27 -19.98
N GLY A 17 -19.95 2.19 -19.19
CA GLY A 17 -20.38 0.86 -19.62
C GLY A 17 -21.89 0.76 -19.84
N PHE A 18 -22.69 1.54 -19.11
CA PHE A 18 -24.15 1.55 -19.23
C PHE A 18 -24.68 2.53 -20.28
N ASP A 19 -23.98 3.65 -20.52
CA ASP A 19 -24.44 4.72 -21.43
C ASP A 19 -24.40 4.35 -22.92
N ARG A 20 -23.72 3.26 -23.30
CA ARG A 20 -23.81 2.74 -24.66
C ARG A 20 -25.06 1.88 -24.81
N LEU A 21 -26.14 2.52 -25.25
CA LEU A 21 -27.38 1.90 -25.75
C LEU A 21 -27.05 0.90 -26.89
N GLY A 22 -26.61 -0.31 -26.57
CA GLY A 22 -26.27 -1.34 -27.56
C GLY A 22 -25.30 -2.44 -27.12
N ASP A 23 -24.52 -2.27 -26.05
CA ASP A 23 -23.63 -3.34 -25.57
C ASP A 23 -24.45 -4.46 -24.90
N THR A 24 -24.09 -5.72 -25.17
CA THR A 24 -24.72 -6.87 -24.53
C THR A 24 -24.36 -6.91 -23.05
N ARG A 25 -25.23 -7.51 -22.21
CA ARG A 25 -24.97 -7.69 -20.77
C ARG A 25 -23.59 -8.29 -20.49
N ASP A 26 -23.14 -9.20 -21.35
CA ASP A 26 -21.86 -9.90 -21.24
C ASP A 26 -20.66 -8.99 -21.56
N GLU A 27 -20.82 -7.98 -22.41
CA GLU A 27 -19.78 -6.98 -22.69
C GLU A 27 -19.65 -5.98 -21.55
N ILE A 28 -20.78 -5.58 -20.96
CA ILE A 28 -20.81 -4.72 -19.78
C ILE A 28 -20.14 -5.44 -18.60
N GLU A 29 -20.48 -6.71 -18.35
CA GLU A 29 -19.85 -7.49 -17.28
C GLU A 29 -18.33 -7.62 -17.49
N ARG A 30 -17.89 -7.91 -18.73
CA ARG A 30 -16.47 -8.01 -19.06
C ARG A 30 -15.72 -6.71 -18.82
N ARG A 31 -16.29 -5.56 -19.22
CA ARG A 31 -15.69 -4.24 -18.98
C ARG A 31 -15.62 -3.91 -17.49
N ILE A 32 -16.69 -4.14 -16.74
CA ILE A 32 -16.71 -3.93 -15.29
C ILE A 32 -15.63 -4.78 -14.62
N ARG A 33 -15.51 -6.05 -14.98
CA ARG A 33 -14.47 -6.94 -14.46
C ARG A 33 -13.06 -6.43 -14.77
N GLN A 34 -12.79 -5.99 -16.00
CA GLN A 34 -11.50 -5.43 -16.38
C GLN A 34 -11.16 -4.17 -15.60
N ILE A 35 -12.11 -3.24 -15.44
CA ILE A 35 -11.91 -2.01 -14.67
C ILE A 35 -11.65 -2.34 -13.20
N VAL A 36 -12.42 -3.25 -12.61
CA VAL A 36 -12.23 -3.67 -11.21
C VAL A 36 -10.88 -4.36 -11.03
N THR A 37 -10.47 -5.26 -11.92
CA THR A 37 -9.16 -5.91 -11.85
C THR A 37 -8.01 -4.91 -11.99
N LEU A 38 -8.10 -3.98 -12.95
CA LEU A 38 -7.09 -2.93 -13.16
C LEU A 38 -6.98 -2.01 -11.94
N LYS A 39 -8.12 -1.59 -11.37
CA LYS A 39 -8.13 -0.75 -10.17
C LYS A 39 -7.67 -1.51 -8.94
N LEU A 40 -8.02 -2.78 -8.77
CA LEU A 40 -7.49 -3.67 -7.72
C LEU A 40 -5.98 -3.91 -7.84
N SER A 41 -5.40 -3.87 -9.05
CA SER A 41 -3.95 -3.87 -9.21
C SER A 41 -3.28 -2.50 -8.96
N GLU A 42 -4.05 -1.40 -9.06
CA GLU A 42 -3.60 -0.04 -8.70
C GLU A 42 -3.75 0.24 -7.20
N PHE A 43 -4.63 -0.47 -6.49
CA PHE A 43 -4.52 -0.55 -5.05
C PHE A 43 -3.17 -1.20 -4.76
N ASP A 44 -2.29 -0.47 -4.09
CA ASP A 44 -1.02 -0.94 -3.53
C ASP A 44 -1.36 -1.94 -2.41
N VAL A 45 -1.95 -3.08 -2.81
CA VAL A 45 -2.33 -4.16 -1.93
C VAL A 45 -1.01 -4.76 -1.50
N VAL A 46 -0.43 -4.18 -0.44
CA VAL A 46 0.73 -4.71 0.25
C VAL A 46 0.39 -6.16 0.49
N THR A 47 1.08 -7.03 -0.26
CA THR A 47 0.83 -8.46 -0.15
C THR A 47 1.12 -8.83 1.30
N ARG A 48 0.46 -9.88 1.79
CA ARG A 48 0.68 -10.30 3.18
C ARG A 48 2.17 -10.59 3.40
N GLU A 49 2.84 -11.12 2.39
CA GLU A 49 4.28 -11.34 2.37
C GLU A 49 5.10 -10.04 2.49
N GLU A 50 4.77 -8.98 1.76
CA GLU A 50 5.51 -7.70 1.83
C GLU A 50 5.37 -7.02 3.20
N LEU A 51 4.18 -7.10 3.81
CA LEU A 51 3.98 -6.58 5.16
C LEU A 51 4.83 -7.32 6.19
N GLU A 52 4.90 -8.65 6.09
CA GLU A 52 5.70 -9.49 6.99
C GLU A 52 7.21 -9.19 6.83
N VAL A 53 7.69 -8.96 5.59
CA VAL A 53 9.08 -8.55 5.33
C VAL A 53 9.37 -7.18 5.93
N GLN A 54 8.47 -6.20 5.77
CA GLN A 54 8.64 -4.87 6.35
C GLN A 54 8.67 -4.90 7.88
N GLN A 55 7.82 -5.71 8.51
CA GLN A 55 7.83 -5.92 9.96
C GLN A 55 9.15 -6.54 10.44
N ALA A 56 9.67 -7.54 9.72
CA ALA A 56 10.95 -8.16 10.05
C ALA A 56 12.12 -7.17 9.92
N LEU A 57 12.13 -6.36 8.86
CA LEU A 57 13.14 -5.32 8.65
C LEU A 57 13.09 -4.25 9.74
N LEU A 58 11.88 -3.81 10.12
CA LEU A 58 11.68 -2.86 11.21
C LEU A 58 12.18 -3.42 12.55
N ALA A 59 11.88 -4.68 12.86
CA ALA A 59 12.35 -5.33 14.07
C ALA A 59 13.90 -5.41 14.11
N GLN A 60 14.53 -5.67 12.96
CA GLN A 60 15.99 -5.67 12.84
C GLN A 60 16.59 -4.27 13.03
N ALA A 61 15.96 -3.24 12.45
CA ALA A 61 16.38 -1.85 12.61
C ALA A 61 16.33 -1.43 14.09
N THR A 62 15.22 -1.72 14.79
CA THR A 62 15.08 -1.43 16.23
C THR A 62 16.17 -2.11 17.07
N ARG A 63 16.50 -3.38 16.79
CA ARG A 63 17.59 -4.07 17.48
C ARG A 63 18.94 -3.39 17.27
N ARG A 64 19.22 -2.98 16.02
CA ARG A 64 20.48 -2.32 15.68
C ARG A 64 20.60 -0.93 16.29
N ILE A 65 19.50 -0.18 16.35
CA ILE A 65 19.43 1.10 17.06
C ILE A 65 19.75 0.89 18.55
N ALA A 66 19.09 -0.06 19.22
CA ALA A 66 19.34 -0.34 20.63
C ALA A 66 20.79 -0.76 20.92
N GLU A 67 21.41 -1.54 20.02
CA GLU A 67 22.82 -1.90 20.12
C GLU A 67 23.74 -0.68 19.99
N LEU A 68 23.47 0.19 19.01
CA LEU A 68 24.23 1.42 18.79
C LEU A 68 24.08 2.38 19.98
N GLU A 69 22.87 2.54 20.52
CA GLU A 69 22.62 3.33 21.73
C GLU A 69 23.40 2.77 22.93
N LYS A 70 23.46 1.45 23.10
CA LYS A 70 24.25 0.81 24.16
C LYS A 70 25.74 1.07 23.99
N ARG A 71 26.26 0.96 22.76
CA ARG A 71 27.66 1.26 22.44
C ARG A 71 27.98 2.73 22.69
N LEU A 72 27.07 3.63 22.32
CA LEU A 72 27.22 5.06 22.55
C LEU A 72 27.29 5.36 24.04
N LYS A 73 26.36 4.81 24.86
CA LYS A 73 26.40 4.97 26.32
C LYS A 73 27.70 4.46 26.94
N ALA A 74 28.19 3.29 26.52
CA ALA A 74 29.45 2.75 27.03
C ALA A 74 30.65 3.66 26.70
N LEU A 75 30.64 4.31 25.53
CA LEU A 75 31.67 5.26 25.11
C LEU A 75 31.53 6.60 25.85
N GLU A 76 30.31 7.08 26.08
CA GLU A 76 30.04 8.30 26.86
C GLU A 76 30.44 8.12 28.33
N GLU A 77 30.17 6.95 28.92
CA GLU A 77 30.56 6.61 30.30
C GLU A 77 32.08 6.42 30.43
N GLY A 78 32.72 5.79 29.45
CA GLY A 78 34.18 5.60 29.42
C GLY A 78 34.97 6.89 29.10
N GLY A 79 34.39 7.80 28.32
CA GLY A 79 34.98 9.10 27.97
C GLY A 79 34.86 10.18 29.06
N SER A 80 34.00 9.96 30.07
CA SER A 80 33.83 10.85 31.23
C SER A 80 34.78 10.52 32.40
N GLN A 81 35.54 9.42 32.31
CA GLN A 81 36.50 8.97 33.34
C GLN A 81 37.98 9.24 33.00
N ALA A 82 38.28 10.04 31.97
CA ALA A 82 39.63 10.48 31.61
C ALA A 82 39.72 12.01 31.64
#